data_AF-A0A2H9M0V6-F1
#
_entry.id   AF-A0A2H9M0V6-F1
#
_cell.length_a   1.000
_cell.length_b   1.000
_cell.length_c   1.000
_cell.angle_alpha   90.00
_cell.angle_beta   90.00
_cell.angle_gamma   90.00
#
_symmetry.space_group_name_H-M   'P 1'
#
loop_
_entity.id
_entity.type
_entity.pdbx_description
1 polymer ?
#
loop_
_entity_poly.entity_id
_entity_poly.type
_entity_poly.pdbx_seq_one_letter_code
_entity_poly.pdbx_strand_id
1 'polypeptide(L)'
;MDDGKKRALFILINYFKSANYSFEEIEKIVNKWNEKNKEPLRGSYVKSQLSWTKKQMSNYLPPNCNSLMYYKDIQVCLPDEICPNIKNPLNYSYLHYKKDRHNRKK
;
A
#
# COMPACT_ATOMS: atom_id res chain seq x y z
N MET A 1 -2.68 -13.98 6.80
CA MET A 1 -1.63 -12.96 6.96
C MET A 1 -1.60 -12.62 8.44
N ASP A 2 -0.74 -13.29 9.20
CA ASP A 2 -0.92 -13.37 10.66
C ASP A 2 -0.24 -12.22 11.43
N ASP A 3 0.95 -11.75 11.02
CA ASP A 3 1.69 -10.72 11.77
C ASP A 3 2.00 -9.40 10.99
N GLY A 4 1.27 -9.15 9.89
CA GLY A 4 1.56 -8.03 9.00
C GLY A 4 0.51 -6.93 8.92
N LYS A 5 -0.71 -7.15 9.44
CA LYS A 5 -1.89 -6.34 9.09
C LYS A 5 -1.76 -4.86 9.46
N LYS A 6 -1.20 -4.53 10.63
CA LYS A 6 -1.00 -3.13 11.05
C LYS A 6 0.01 -2.40 10.15
N ARG A 7 1.08 -3.10 9.76
CA ARG A 7 2.10 -2.58 8.85
C ARG A 7 1.56 -2.44 7.43
N ALA A 8 0.79 -3.43 6.96
CA ALA A 8 0.09 -3.38 5.68
C ALA A 8 -0.89 -2.20 5.61
N LEU A 9 -1.65 -1.95 6.69
CA LEU A 9 -2.54 -0.79 6.79
C LEU A 9 -1.79 0.53 6.61
N PHE A 10 -0.66 0.69 7.32
CA PHE A 10 0.20 1.88 7.18
C PHE A 10 0.73 2.03 5.74
N ILE A 11 1.20 0.94 5.13
CA ILE A 11 1.68 0.95 3.73
C ILE A 11 0.57 1.40 2.78
N LEU A 12 -0.62 0.80 2.87
CA LEU A 12 -1.75 1.08 1.97
C LEU A 12 -2.17 2.54 2.06
N ILE A 13 -2.37 3.06 3.27
CA ILE A 13 -2.80 4.44 3.48
C ILE A 13 -1.79 5.42 2.85
N ASN A 14 -0.49 5.26 3.11
CA ASN A 14 0.53 6.16 2.59
C ASN A 14 0.74 6.02 1.08
N TYR A 15 0.61 4.80 0.55
CA TYR A 15 0.67 4.55 -0.88
C TYR A 15 -0.45 5.30 -1.61
N PHE A 16 -1.71 5.14 -1.19
CA PHE A 16 -2.84 5.80 -1.86
C PHE A 16 -2.83 7.32 -1.67
N LYS A 17 -2.40 7.81 -0.49
CA LYS A 17 -2.17 9.25 -0.28
C LYS A 17 -1.13 9.79 -1.26
N SER A 18 -0.02 9.08 -1.45
CA SER A 18 1.02 9.48 -2.40
C SER A 18 0.61 9.31 -3.87
N ALA A 19 -0.40 8.48 -4.15
CA ALA A 19 -1.04 8.36 -5.45
C ALA A 19 -2.20 9.36 -5.66
N ASN A 20 -2.35 10.36 -4.78
CA ASN A 20 -3.36 11.42 -4.83
C ASN A 20 -4.83 10.94 -4.78
N TYR A 21 -5.11 9.81 -4.13
CA TYR A 21 -6.48 9.41 -3.84
C TYR A 21 -7.09 10.33 -2.78
N SER A 22 -8.39 10.61 -2.89
CA SER A 22 -9.12 11.34 -1.85
C SER A 22 -9.21 10.52 -0.56
N PHE A 23 -9.36 11.18 0.58
CA PHE A 23 -9.50 10.47 1.86
C PHE A 23 -10.69 9.51 1.88
N GLU A 24 -11.80 9.88 1.24
CA GLU A 24 -13.00 9.04 1.15
C GLU A 24 -12.74 7.75 0.36
N GLU A 25 -11.95 7.84 -0.72
CA GLU A 25 -11.53 6.65 -1.48
C GLU A 25 -10.58 5.77 -0.65
N ILE A 26 -9.62 6.37 0.04
CA ILE A 26 -8.68 5.65 0.91
C ILE A 26 -9.44 4.90 2.00
N GLU A 27 -10.41 5.55 2.66
CA GLU A 27 -11.25 4.91 3.68
C GLU A 27 -12.02 3.71 3.12
N LYS A 28 -12.66 3.86 1.95
CA LYS A 28 -13.37 2.76 1.26
C LYS A 28 -12.45 1.59 0.94
N ILE A 29 -11.27 1.87 0.38
CA ILE A 29 -10.29 0.83 0.00
C ILE A 29 -9.78 0.10 1.24
N VAL A 30 -9.41 0.83 2.29
CA VAL A 30 -8.87 0.27 3.53
C VAL A 30 -9.89 -0.59 4.25
N ASN A 31 -11.16 -0.15 4.34
CA ASN A 31 -12.22 -0.92 4.97
C ASN A 31 -12.47 -2.22 4.20
N LYS A 32 -12.61 -2.14 2.88
CA LYS A 32 -12.78 -3.33 2.01
C LYS A 32 -11.60 -4.28 2.06
N TRP A 33 -10.37 -3.76 2.20
CA TRP A 33 -9.19 -4.59 2.41
C TRP A 33 -9.23 -5.27 3.79
N ASN A 34 -9.60 -4.55 4.83
CA ASN A 34 -9.65 -5.08 6.19
C ASN A 34 -10.67 -6.21 6.36
N GLU A 35 -11.83 -6.10 5.71
CA GLU A 35 -12.89 -7.13 5.68
C GLU A 35 -12.44 -8.45 5.05
N LYS A 36 -11.49 -8.40 4.10
CA LYS A 36 -10.95 -9.60 3.43
C LYS A 36 -9.92 -10.34 4.27
N ASN A 37 -9.44 -9.76 5.37
CA ASN A 37 -8.51 -10.44 6.26
C ASN A 37 -9.24 -11.53 7.03
N LYS A 38 -8.64 -12.74 7.13
CA LYS A 38 -9.15 -13.86 7.95
C LYS A 38 -9.57 -13.42 9.35
N GLU A 39 -8.80 -12.47 9.91
CA GLU A 39 -9.14 -11.76 11.14
C GLU A 39 -9.00 -10.25 10.90
N PRO A 40 -10.10 -9.50 10.77
CA PRO A 40 -10.04 -8.07 10.58
C PRO A 40 -9.38 -7.34 11.76
N LEU A 41 -8.68 -6.24 11.47
CA LEU A 41 -8.27 -5.30 12.51
C LEU A 41 -9.52 -4.68 13.15
N ARG A 42 -9.43 -4.39 14.45
CA ARG A 42 -10.49 -3.67 15.16
C ARG A 42 -10.79 -2.36 14.45
N GLY A 43 -12.07 -2.08 14.20
CA GLY A 43 -12.49 -0.87 13.49
C GLY A 43 -12.01 0.43 14.15
N SER A 44 -11.92 0.46 15.48
CA SER A 44 -11.34 1.59 16.21
C SER A 44 -9.88 1.85 15.84
N TYR A 45 -9.06 0.80 15.69
CA TYR A 45 -7.67 0.93 15.27
C TYR A 45 -7.56 1.49 13.85
N VAL A 46 -8.36 0.97 12.92
CA VAL A 46 -8.42 1.44 11.52
C VAL A 46 -8.81 2.92 11.48
N LYS A 47 -9.87 3.31 12.19
CA LYS A 47 -10.34 4.70 12.28
C LYS A 47 -9.29 5.63 12.89
N SER A 48 -8.59 5.20 13.93
CA SER A 48 -7.49 5.98 14.53
C SER A 48 -6.34 6.20 13.55
N GLN A 49 -5.95 5.19 12.78
CA GLN A 49 -4.90 5.31 11.76
C GLN A 49 -5.31 6.29 10.64
N LEU A 50 -6.52 6.15 10.10
CA LEU A 50 -7.06 7.06 9.08
C LEU A 50 -7.13 8.51 9.58
N SER A 51 -7.64 8.73 10.80
CA SER A 51 -7.70 10.07 11.39
C SER A 51 -6.33 10.67 11.64
N TRP A 52 -5.35 9.87 12.08
CA TRP A 52 -3.98 10.33 12.27
C TRP A 52 -3.35 10.77 10.95
N THR A 53 -3.47 9.97 9.89
CA THR A 53 -2.95 10.34 8.57
C THR A 53 -3.63 11.58 7.99
N LYS A 54 -4.94 11.74 8.21
CA LYS A 54 -5.71 12.91 7.76
C LYS A 54 -5.24 14.21 8.41
N LYS A 55 -4.83 14.14 9.68
CA LYS A 55 -4.29 15.30 10.40
C LYS A 55 -2.85 15.61 10.00
N GLN A 56 -2.12 14.66 9.41
CA GLN A 56 -0.73 14.91 9.03
C GLN A 56 -0.61 15.75 7.76
N MET A 57 -0.03 16.93 7.95
CA MET A 57 0.30 17.88 6.88
C MET A 57 1.41 17.36 5.97
N SER A 58 2.28 16.49 6.47
CA SER A 58 3.35 15.88 5.68
C SER A 58 2.83 14.70 4.82
N ASN A 59 3.35 14.65 3.60
CA ASN A 59 3.17 13.50 2.71
C ASN A 59 4.24 12.45 3.06
N TYR A 60 3.92 11.57 4.00
CA TYR A 60 4.73 10.39 4.27
C TYR A 60 4.69 9.48 3.05
N LEU A 61 5.87 9.21 2.49
CA LEU A 61 6.01 8.25 1.41
C LEU A 61 5.77 6.83 1.95
N PRO A 62 5.21 5.93 1.13
CA PRO A 62 5.20 4.52 1.49
C PRO A 62 6.66 4.03 1.66
N PRO A 63 6.92 3.10 2.60
CA PRO A 63 8.24 2.53 2.80
C PRO A 63 8.71 1.84 1.51
N ASN A 64 10.02 1.68 1.34
CA ASN A 64 10.57 1.00 0.17
C ASN A 64 10.57 -0.53 0.37
N CYS A 65 10.70 -1.31 -0.71
CA CYS A 65 10.70 -2.77 -0.64
C CYS A 65 11.90 -3.36 0.12
N ASN A 66 13.00 -2.61 0.24
CA ASN A 66 14.21 -3.00 0.96
C ASN A 66 14.17 -2.58 2.44
N SER A 67 13.18 -1.80 2.87
CA SER A 67 13.01 -1.40 4.25
C SER A 67 12.68 -2.63 5.08
N LEU A 68 13.59 -2.98 5.99
CA LEU A 68 13.35 -3.96 7.04
C LEU A 68 12.04 -3.60 7.75
N MET A 69 11.30 -4.62 8.19
CA MET A 69 9.97 -4.58 8.80
C MET A 69 8.76 -4.41 7.87
N TYR A 70 8.92 -4.17 6.57
CA TYR A 70 7.78 -3.93 5.66
C TYR A 70 7.52 -5.11 4.72
N TYR A 71 7.60 -4.91 3.40
CA TYR A 71 7.06 -5.85 2.40
C TYR A 71 7.62 -7.27 2.49
N LYS A 72 8.93 -7.40 2.71
CA LYS A 72 9.61 -8.71 2.84
C LYS A 72 9.21 -9.40 4.15
N ASP A 73 9.30 -8.67 5.26
CA ASP A 73 9.06 -9.20 6.61
C ASP A 73 7.59 -9.57 6.86
N ILE A 74 6.64 -8.90 6.21
CA ILE A 74 5.22 -9.27 6.27
C ILE A 74 4.83 -10.29 5.18
N GLN A 75 5.81 -10.82 4.43
CA GLN A 75 5.65 -11.85 3.41
C GLN A 75 4.65 -11.49 2.29
N VAL A 76 4.66 -10.22 1.84
CA VAL A 76 3.86 -9.76 0.68
C VAL A 76 4.71 -9.37 -0.52
N CYS A 77 6.03 -9.36 -0.37
CA CYS A 77 6.95 -9.10 -1.48
C CYS A 77 7.08 -10.35 -2.34
N LEU A 78 6.46 -10.32 -3.52
CA LEU A 78 6.61 -11.33 -4.58
C LEU A 78 7.39 -10.67 -5.72
N PRO A 79 8.72 -10.80 -5.77
CA PRO A 79 9.53 -10.09 -6.75
C PRO A 79 9.29 -10.58 -8.17
N ASP A 80 9.19 -9.66 -9.11
CA ASP A 80 9.04 -9.90 -10.54
C ASP A 80 10.17 -9.22 -11.34
N GLU A 81 10.06 -9.26 -12.68
CA GLU A 81 11.03 -8.61 -13.59
C GLU A 81 11.10 -7.07 -13.43
N ILE A 82 10.09 -6.45 -12.81
CA ILE A 82 10.00 -5.00 -12.63
C ILE A 82 10.71 -4.59 -11.34
N CYS A 83 10.64 -5.42 -10.29
CA CYS A 83 11.23 -5.18 -8.96
C CYS A 83 12.67 -4.63 -8.95
N PRO A 84 13.63 -5.13 -9.75
CA PRO A 84 15.00 -4.62 -9.76
C PRO A 84 15.12 -3.13 -10.12
N ASN A 85 14.15 -2.59 -10.86
CA ASN A 85 14.17 -1.22 -11.38
C ASN A 85 13.39 -0.23 -10.49
N ILE A 86 12.89 -0.68 -9.34
CA ILE A 86 11.98 0.10 -8.50
C ILE A 86 12.69 0.61 -7.25
N LYS A 87 12.76 1.94 -7.14
CA LYS A 87 13.22 2.64 -5.92
C LYS A 87 12.10 3.00 -4.96
N ASN A 88 10.87 3.16 -5.47
CA ASN A 88 9.68 3.56 -4.72
C ASN A 88 8.48 2.68 -5.14
N PRO A 89 7.69 2.13 -4.21
CA PRO A 89 6.50 1.33 -4.53
C PRO A 89 5.54 1.98 -5.54
N LEU A 90 5.45 3.31 -5.61
CA LEU A 90 4.63 4.04 -6.59
C LEU A 90 5.09 3.79 -8.04
N ASN A 91 6.40 3.61 -8.25
CA ASN A 91 6.95 3.33 -9.58
C ASN A 91 6.53 1.95 -10.07
N TYR A 92 6.27 1.00 -9.17
CA TYR A 92 5.82 -0.35 -9.55
C TYR A 92 4.57 -0.27 -10.41
N SER A 93 3.54 0.43 -9.93
CA SER A 93 2.25 0.54 -10.62
C SER A 93 2.37 1.22 -11.98
N TYR A 94 3.21 2.25 -12.08
CA TYR A 94 3.45 2.95 -13.33
C TYR A 94 4.20 2.09 -14.37
N LEU A 95 5.26 1.39 -13.95
CA LEU A 95 6.04 0.51 -14.82
C LEU A 95 5.21 -0.70 -15.28
N HIS A 96 4.41 -1.27 -14.38
CA HIS A 96 3.47 -2.35 -14.70
C HIS A 96 2.46 -1.89 -15.74
N TYR A 97 1.83 -0.72 -15.55
CA TYR A 97 0.91 -0.14 -16.53
C TYR A 97 1.57 0.05 -17.92
N LYS A 98 2.81 0.53 -17.96
CA LYS A 98 3.57 0.67 -19.21
C LYS A 98 3.80 -0.68 -19.90
N LYS A 99 4.19 -1.71 -19.15
CA LYS A 99 4.38 -3.07 -19.65
C LYS A 99 3.09 -3.63 -20.24
N ASP A 100 1.98 -3.50 -19.50
CA ASP A 100 0.66 -3.96 -19.97
C ASP A 100 0.21 -3.24 -21.24
N ARG A 101 0.40 -1.92 -21.30
CA ARG A 101 0.05 -1.12 -22.48
C ARG A 101 0.91 -1.50 -23.70
N HIS A 102 2.18 -1.85 -23.50
CA HIS A 102 3.05 -2.34 -24.57
C HIS A 102 2.58 -3.71 -25.07
N ASN A 103 2.26 -4.63 -24.16
CA ASN A 103 1.79 -5.98 -24.50
C ASN A 103 0.46 -5.98 -25.27
N ARG A 104 -0.45 -5.05 -24.97
CA ARG A 104 -1.72 -4.88 -25.71
C ARG A 104 -1.57 -4.35 -27.13
N LYS A 105 -0.39 -3.82 -27.49
CA LYS A 105 -0.10 -3.27 -28.81
C LYS A 105 0.67 -4.25 -29.71
N LYS A 106 1.12 -5.37 -29.17
CA LYS A 106 1.65 -6.52 -29.93
C LYS A 106 0.51 -7.48 -30.22
#